data_AF-A0A4Q5QYJ1-F1
#
_entry.id   AF-A0A4Q5QYJ1-F1
#
_cell.length_a   1.000
_cell.length_b   1.000
_cell.length_c   1.000
_cell.angle_alpha   90.00
_cell.angle_beta   90.00
_cell.angle_gamma   90.00
#
_symmetry.space_group_name_H-M   'P 1'
#
loop_
_entity.id
_entity.type
_entity.pdbx_description
1 polymer ?
#
loop_
_entity_poly.entity_id
_entity_poly.type
_entity_poly.pdbx_seq_one_letter_code
_entity_poly.pdbx_strand_id
1 'polypeptide(L)'
;VMKLGMAHPMGPLQLADFIGLDVCLSILRVLHDGFGNPKYAPCPLLVNMVTAEKLGVKNGEGFYTYTAGSKDFVVSERFRNS
;
A
#
# COMPACT_ATOMS: atom_id res chain seq x y z
N VAL A 1 -2.11 11.43 9.40
CA VAL A 1 -2.13 12.73 8.68
C VAL A 1 -2.79 12.71 7.29
N MET A 2 -2.99 11.55 6.62
CA MET A 2 -3.58 11.48 5.25
C MET A 2 -5.04 11.00 5.17
N LYS A 3 -5.85 11.19 6.21
CA LYS A 3 -7.32 10.99 6.15
C LYS A 3 -8.12 12.30 6.16
N LEU A 4 -7.44 13.44 6.31
CA LEU A 4 -8.06 14.75 6.59
C LEU A 4 -7.76 15.85 5.55
N GLY A 5 -6.99 15.57 4.50
CA GLY A 5 -6.53 16.60 3.55
C GLY A 5 -7.26 16.67 2.20
N MET A 6 -7.84 15.57 1.73
CA MET A 6 -8.52 15.52 0.43
C MET A 6 -9.70 14.57 0.56
N ALA A 7 -10.92 15.07 0.33
CA ALA A 7 -12.20 14.39 0.52
C ALA A 7 -12.44 13.23 -0.47
N HIS A 8 -11.48 12.32 -0.61
CA HIS A 8 -11.68 11.04 -1.28
C HIS A 8 -12.21 10.03 -0.25
N PRO A 9 -13.35 9.35 -0.50
CA PRO A 9 -13.90 8.32 0.38
C PRO A 9 -12.96 7.11 0.60
N MET A 10 -11.85 7.05 -0.16
CA MET A 10 -10.80 6.04 -0.08
C MET A 10 -9.43 6.75 -0.03
N GLY A 11 -8.64 6.53 1.03
CA GLY A 11 -7.32 7.16 1.15
C GLY A 11 -6.31 6.60 0.13
N PRO A 12 -5.21 7.31 -0.17
CA PRO A 12 -4.21 6.86 -1.16
C PRO A 12 -3.60 5.48 -0.83
N LEU A 13 -3.46 5.14 0.46
CA LEU A 13 -2.99 3.83 0.91
C LEU A 13 -4.02 2.71 0.67
N GLN A 14 -5.31 3.03 0.80
CA GLN A 14 -6.38 2.08 0.55
C GLN A 14 -6.56 1.82 -0.95
N LEU A 15 -6.36 2.85 -1.78
CA LEU A 15 -6.27 2.69 -3.23
C LEU A 15 -5.07 1.82 -3.62
N ALA A 16 -3.92 2.01 -2.98
CA ALA A 16 -2.73 1.18 -3.23
C ALA A 16 -2.98 -0.30 -2.86
N ASP A 17 -3.63 -0.58 -1.72
CA ASP A 17 -4.03 -1.93 -1.33
C ASP A 17 -5.06 -2.55 -2.29
N PHE A 18 -5.92 -1.73 -2.92
CA PHE A 18 -6.88 -2.18 -3.92
C PHE A 18 -6.20 -2.53 -5.27
N ILE A 19 -5.25 -1.69 -5.71
CA ILE A 19 -4.47 -1.93 -6.93
C ILE A 19 -3.54 -3.14 -6.74
N GLY A 20 -2.95 -3.28 -5.56
CA GLY A 20 -1.94 -4.28 -5.24
C GLY A 20 -0.57 -3.65 -5.00
N LEU A 21 0.02 -3.90 -3.83
CA LEU A 21 1.31 -3.31 -3.46
C LEU A 21 2.48 -3.79 -4.32
N ASP A 22 2.40 -5.00 -4.88
CA ASP A 22 3.35 -5.55 -5.85
C ASP A 22 3.30 -4.84 -7.20
N VAL A 23 2.10 -4.45 -7.64
CA VAL A 23 1.91 -3.66 -8.85
C VAL A 23 2.50 -2.26 -8.66
N CYS A 24 2.20 -1.61 -7.53
CA CYS A 24 2.81 -0.32 -7.19
C CYS A 24 4.34 -0.40 -7.13
N LEU A 25 4.89 -1.47 -6.52
CA LEU A 25 6.33 -1.69 -6.45
C LEU A 25 6.95 -1.88 -7.85
N SER A 26 6.28 -2.63 -8.73
CA SER A 26 6.75 -2.88 -10.09
C SER A 26 6.78 -1.59 -10.91
N ILE A 27 5.74 -0.75 -10.81
CA ILE A 27 5.69 0.57 -11.46
C ILE A 27 6.85 1.46 -10.96
N LEU A 28 7.08 1.53 -9.65
CA LEU A 28 8.17 2.34 -9.09
C LEU A 28 9.55 1.84 -9.55
N ARG A 29 9.75 0.52 -9.66
CA ARG A 29 11.00 -0.05 -10.20
C ARG A 29 11.21 0.34 -11.65
N VAL A 30 10.18 0.24 -12.49
CA VAL A 30 10.26 0.65 -13.90
C VAL A 30 10.52 2.15 -14.03
N LEU A 31 9.84 2.99 -13.23
CA LEU A 31 10.08 4.43 -13.23
C LEU A 31 11.48 4.79 -12.74
N HIS A 32 11.97 4.11 -11.69
CA HIS A 32 13.31 4.34 -11.16
C HIS A 32 14.38 3.93 -12.16
N ASP A 33 14.22 2.78 -12.82
CA ASP A 33 15.15 2.28 -13.84
C ASP A 33 15.13 3.16 -15.10
N GLY A 34 13.94 3.56 -15.56
CA GLY A 34 13.78 4.36 -16.77
C GLY A 34 14.17 5.83 -16.62
N PHE A 35 13.94 6.45 -15.46
CA PHE A 35 14.24 7.87 -15.22
C PHE A 35 15.53 8.09 -14.42
N GLY A 36 16.10 7.06 -13.79
CA GLY A 36 17.29 7.16 -12.94
C GLY A 36 17.16 8.11 -11.75
N ASN A 37 15.93 8.49 -11.38
CA ASN A 37 15.68 9.53 -10.38
C ASN A 37 15.32 8.91 -9.02
N PRO A 38 16.03 9.26 -7.93
CA PRO A 38 15.78 8.71 -6.60
C PRO A 38 14.38 9.02 -6.04
N LYS A 39 13.66 10.00 -6.61
CA LYS A 39 12.25 10.27 -6.26
C LYS A 39 11.33 9.08 -6.54
N TYR A 40 11.68 8.22 -7.50
CA TYR A 40 10.91 7.01 -7.83
C TYR A 40 11.43 5.76 -7.14
N ALA A 41 12.49 5.87 -6.33
CA ALA A 41 13.03 4.72 -5.61
C ALA A 41 11.94 4.14 -4.69
N PRO A 42 11.66 2.81 -4.78
CA PRO A 42 10.67 2.20 -3.93
C PRO A 42 11.10 2.28 -2.46
N CYS A 43 10.19 2.69 -1.58
CA CYS A 43 10.52 2.80 -0.17
C CYS A 43 10.77 1.40 0.43
N PRO A 44 11.73 1.25 1.37
CA PRO A 44 12.02 -0.05 1.98
C PRO A 44 10.80 -0.70 2.63
N LEU A 45 9.88 0.11 3.17
CA LEU A 45 8.62 -0.37 3.73
C LEU A 45 7.77 -1.12 2.68
N LEU A 46 7.59 -0.54 1.49
CA LEU A 46 6.79 -1.15 0.43
C LEU A 46 7.44 -2.45 -0.05
N VAL A 47 8.76 -2.47 -0.20
CA VAL A 47 9.50 -3.69 -0.57
C VAL A 47 9.26 -4.78 0.48
N ASN A 48 9.39 -4.45 1.76
CA ASN A 48 9.17 -5.41 2.86
C ASN A 48 7.73 -5.93 2.92
N MET A 49 6.73 -5.10 2.61
CA MET A 49 5.34 -5.54 2.56
C MET A 49 5.09 -6.52 1.41
N VAL A 50 5.65 -6.25 0.22
CA VAL A 50 5.54 -7.17 -0.92
C VAL A 50 6.27 -8.48 -0.67
N THR A 51 7.48 -8.43 -0.10
CA THR A 51 8.24 -9.64 0.27
C THR A 51 7.51 -10.48 1.33
N ALA A 52 6.72 -9.86 2.19
CA ALA A 52 5.90 -10.55 3.20
C ALA A 52 4.50 -10.97 2.67
N GLU A 53 4.27 -10.91 1.35
CA GLU A 53 3.01 -11.24 0.68
C GLU A 53 1.80 -10.43 1.20
N LYS A 54 2.04 -9.26 1.80
CA LYS A 54 1.00 -8.32 2.22
C LYS A 54 0.63 -7.42 1.05
N LEU A 55 -0.09 -7.97 0.09
CA LEU A 55 -0.32 -7.33 -1.21
C LEU A 55 -1.58 -6.45 -1.24
N GLY A 56 -2.28 -6.29 -0.12
CA GLY A 56 -3.54 -5.56 -0.03
C GLY A 56 -4.75 -6.49 -0.13
N VAL A 57 -5.80 -6.05 -0.82
CA VAL A 57 -7.12 -6.71 -0.84
C VAL A 57 -7.02 -8.17 -1.31
N LYS A 58 -6.21 -8.44 -2.33
CA LYS A 58 -6.09 -9.78 -2.94
C LYS A 58 -5.52 -10.85 -2.00
N ASN A 59 -4.77 -10.45 -0.97
CA ASN A 59 -4.19 -11.35 0.03
C ASN A 59 -4.86 -11.19 1.41
N GLY A 60 -5.91 -10.37 1.51
CA GLY A 60 -6.60 -10.10 2.77
C GLY A 60 -5.85 -9.16 3.72
N GLU A 61 -4.64 -8.71 3.38
CA GLU A 61 -3.85 -7.80 4.22
C GLU A 61 -2.86 -6.95 3.40
N GLY A 62 -2.81 -5.66 3.70
CA GLY A 62 -1.81 -4.69 3.24
C GLY A 62 -1.57 -3.64 4.32
N PHE A 63 -1.78 -2.36 3.99
CA PHE A 63 -1.89 -1.30 5.00
C PHE A 63 -3.13 -1.49 5.89
N TYR A 64 -4.18 -2.07 5.33
CA TYR A 64 -5.38 -2.48 6.03
C TYR A 64 -5.55 -4.00 6.02
N THR A 65 -6.23 -4.53 7.03
CA THR A 65 -6.69 -5.92 7.07
C THR A 65 -8.08 -5.98 6.45
N TYR A 66 -8.26 -6.86 5.48
CA TYR A 66 -9.49 -7.09 4.73
C TYR A 66 -10.05 -8.45 5.08
N THR A 67 -11.09 -8.49 5.92
CA THR A 67 -11.80 -9.71 6.28
C THR A 67 -12.99 -9.93 5.35
N ALA A 68 -13.11 -11.15 4.81
CA ALA A 68 -14.22 -11.51 3.93
C ALA A 68 -15.57 -11.31 4.65
N GLY A 69 -16.40 -10.40 4.13
CA GLY A 69 -17.73 -10.10 4.68
C GLY A 69 -17.79 -8.98 5.72
N SER A 70 -16.67 -8.37 6.11
CA SER A 70 -16.67 -7.21 7.00
C SER A 70 -16.55 -5.92 6.21
N LYS A 71 -17.44 -4.94 6.48
CA LYS A 71 -17.37 -3.59 5.87
C LYS A 71 -16.37 -2.68 6.58
N ASP A 72 -15.76 -3.14 7.66
CA ASP A 72 -14.84 -2.37 8.48
C ASP A 72 -13.39 -2.57 8.04
N PHE A 73 -12.76 -1.49 7.58
CA PHE A 73 -11.34 -1.46 7.26
C PHE A 73 -10.54 -1.24 8.53
N VAL A 74 -9.95 -2.31 9.06
CA VAL A 74 -9.10 -2.25 10.24
C VAL A 74 -7.66 -1.98 9.81
N VAL A 75 -7.00 -0.99 10.39
CA VAL A 75 -5.56 -0.75 10.16
C VAL A 75 -4.79 -1.98 10.61
N SER A 76 -3.90 -2.50 9.75
CA SER A 76 -3.12 -3.70 10.07
C SER A 76 -2.25 -3.45 11.30
N GLU A 77 -2.05 -4.48 12.12
CA GLU A 77 -1.42 -4.32 13.45
C GLU A 77 -0.05 -3.64 13.39
N ARG A 78 0.67 -3.86 12.28
CA ARG A 78 1.98 -3.27 12.01
C ARG A 78 1.97 -1.74 12.01
N PHE A 79 0.83 -1.09 11.73
CA PHE A 79 0.70 0.36 11.66
C PHE A 79 -0.11 0.96 12.81
N ARG A 80 -0.53 0.14 13.79
CA ARG A 80 -1.40 0.60 14.88
C ARG A 80 -0.63 1.31 16.01
N ASN A 81 0.68 1.08 16.14
CA ASN A 81 1.55 1.59 17.22
C ASN A 81 2.81 2.35 16.72
N SER A 82 2.78 2.96 15.53
CA SER A 82 3.87 3.79 15.01
C SER A 82 3.62 5.28 15.15
#